data_AF-A0A2V6HZQ6-F1
#
_entry.id   AF-A0A2V6HZQ6-F1
#
_cell.length_a   1.000
_cell.length_b   1.000
_cell.length_c   1.000
_cell.angle_alpha   90.00
_cell.angle_beta   90.00
_cell.angle_gamma   90.00
#
_symmetry.space_group_name_H-M   'P 1'
#
loop_
_entity.id
_entity.type
_entity.pdbx_description
1 polymer ?
#
loop_
_entity_poly.entity_id
_entity_poly.type
_entity_poly.pdbx_seq_one_letter_code
_entity_poly.pdbx_strand_id
1 'polypeptide(L)'
;MTAPLLGKLVWGDVDYISDGGKSVPLSDTENTSSVSHFSRILSSQVTKVINIPVMSNSTTNGIAGCLYNMTIPNIDNWRRFALGTGFGAESVAIIYSNPVISQKVVLNVMDGLMAQYAGGPESQPNFALHHATLYASKDPVALDTVALKRLDEWRSKENFQPIGRLASYVQTATTVGLGDSDVSRIEVKNVGR
;
A
#
# COMPACT_ATOMS: atom_id res chain seq x y z
N MET A 1 -2.32 -15.92 -16.53
CA MET A 1 -3.62 -16.57 -16.81
C MET A 1 -4.27 -16.98 -15.49
N THR A 2 -5.15 -16.13 -14.95
CA THR A 2 -6.20 -16.53 -14.00
C THR A 2 -7.35 -15.54 -14.16
N ALA A 3 -8.06 -15.62 -15.29
CA ALA A 3 -9.45 -15.16 -15.33
C ALA A 3 -10.28 -16.15 -14.49
N PRO A 4 -11.31 -15.71 -13.76
CA PRO A 4 -12.13 -16.62 -13.01
C PRO A 4 -12.97 -17.41 -14.02
N LEU A 5 -12.68 -18.70 -14.17
CA LEU A 5 -13.50 -19.62 -14.94
C LEU A 5 -14.93 -19.76 -14.36
N LEU A 6 -15.20 -19.24 -13.16
CA LEU A 6 -16.49 -19.36 -12.48
C LEU A 6 -16.62 -18.39 -11.27
N GLY A 7 -16.28 -17.12 -11.47
CA GLY A 7 -16.36 -16.08 -10.41
C GLY A 7 -17.40 -15.02 -10.75
N LYS A 8 -18.10 -14.47 -9.75
CA LYS A 8 -18.93 -13.27 -9.94
C LYS A 8 -18.01 -12.12 -10.38
N LEU A 9 -18.39 -11.45 -11.47
CA LEU A 9 -17.74 -10.24 -11.94
C LEU A 9 -17.66 -9.22 -10.80
N VAL A 10 -16.53 -8.53 -10.70
CA VAL A 10 -16.37 -7.41 -9.76
C VAL A 10 -16.86 -6.13 -10.45
N TRP A 11 -17.26 -5.11 -9.69
CA TRP A 11 -17.85 -3.88 -10.24
C TRP A 11 -17.00 -3.21 -11.33
N GLY A 12 -15.67 -3.22 -11.19
CA GLY A 12 -14.75 -2.74 -12.23
C GLY A 12 -14.84 -3.50 -13.56
N ASP A 13 -15.31 -4.75 -13.58
CA ASP A 13 -15.57 -5.49 -14.81
C ASP A 13 -16.93 -5.10 -15.43
N VAL A 14 -17.90 -4.67 -14.60
CA VAL A 14 -19.27 -4.32 -15.00
C VAL A 14 -19.34 -2.92 -15.62
N ASP A 15 -18.62 -1.96 -15.06
CA ASP A 15 -18.65 -0.55 -15.49
C ASP A 15 -17.80 -0.26 -16.75
N TYR A 16 -17.23 -1.30 -17.37
CA TYR A 16 -16.48 -1.14 -18.61
C TYR A 16 -17.43 -0.88 -19.79
N ILE A 17 -17.48 0.38 -20.24
CA ILE A 17 -18.11 0.76 -21.50
C ILE A 17 -17.00 0.80 -22.56
N SER A 18 -17.03 -0.17 -23.49
CA SER A 18 -16.17 -0.11 -24.66
C SER A 18 -16.62 1.05 -25.54
N ASP A 19 -15.72 1.99 -25.83
CA ASP A 19 -15.98 3.02 -26.82
C ASP A 19 -16.21 2.35 -28.18
N GLY A 20 -17.45 2.43 -28.67
CA GLY A 20 -17.80 2.27 -30.09
C GLY A 20 -17.45 0.94 -30.76
N GLY A 21 -18.17 -0.14 -30.45
CA GLY A 21 -18.61 -1.11 -31.46
C GLY A 21 -17.57 -1.92 -32.24
N LYS A 22 -16.30 -1.97 -31.84
CA LYS A 22 -15.29 -2.88 -32.40
C LYS A 22 -14.47 -3.49 -31.27
N SER A 23 -14.98 -4.55 -30.67
CA SER A 23 -14.23 -5.36 -29.70
C SER A 23 -13.14 -6.15 -30.42
N VAL A 24 -11.97 -5.55 -30.59
CA VAL A 24 -10.74 -6.33 -30.62
C VAL A 24 -10.53 -6.81 -29.18
N PRO A 25 -10.48 -8.12 -28.90
CA PRO A 25 -10.15 -8.59 -27.57
C PRO A 25 -8.69 -8.21 -27.31
N LEU A 26 -8.50 -7.11 -26.59
CA LEU A 26 -7.19 -6.72 -26.06
C LEU A 26 -6.81 -7.66 -24.91
N SER A 27 -5.51 -7.82 -24.72
CA SER A 27 -4.95 -8.82 -23.81
C SER A 27 -5.41 -8.62 -22.35
N ASP A 28 -5.52 -9.71 -21.59
CA ASP A 28 -5.93 -9.75 -20.17
C ASP A 28 -5.22 -8.74 -19.23
N THR A 29 -4.12 -8.15 -19.68
CA THR A 29 -3.32 -7.13 -19.00
C THR A 29 -3.90 -5.70 -19.05
N GLU A 30 -4.88 -5.42 -19.91
CA GLU A 30 -5.36 -4.06 -20.19
C GLU A 30 -6.76 -3.75 -19.60
N ASN A 31 -7.41 -4.72 -18.94
CA ASN A 31 -8.74 -4.57 -18.34
C ASN A 31 -8.68 -4.00 -16.91
N THR A 32 -8.64 -2.68 -16.77
CA THR A 32 -8.93 -2.01 -15.48
C THR A 32 -9.83 -0.79 -15.69
N SER A 33 -11.04 -0.81 -15.10
CA SER A 33 -11.91 0.38 -15.03
C SER A 33 -11.18 1.59 -14.45
N SER A 34 -11.56 2.79 -14.91
CA SER A 34 -11.02 4.07 -14.41
C SER A 34 -11.54 4.40 -13.00
N VAL A 35 -12.66 3.78 -12.59
CA VAL A 35 -13.29 3.92 -11.29
C VAL A 35 -12.75 2.85 -10.34
N SER A 36 -12.43 3.24 -9.11
CA SER A 36 -11.96 2.30 -8.08
C SER A 36 -13.09 1.99 -7.11
N HIS A 37 -13.51 0.72 -7.02
CA HIS A 37 -14.52 0.30 -6.06
C HIS A 37 -13.87 -0.28 -4.81
N PHE A 38 -14.28 0.22 -3.65
CA PHE A 38 -13.77 -0.23 -2.36
C PHE A 38 -14.48 -1.48 -1.86
N SER A 39 -13.76 -2.29 -1.07
CA SER A 39 -14.33 -3.44 -0.38
C SER A 39 -15.59 -3.06 0.42
N ARG A 40 -16.62 -3.93 0.40
CA ARG A 40 -17.90 -3.66 1.09
C ARG A 40 -17.72 -3.45 2.59
N ILE A 41 -16.73 -4.14 3.18
CA ILE A 41 -16.37 -4.00 4.58
C ILE A 41 -15.98 -2.55 4.87
N LEU A 42 -15.01 -2.02 4.12
CA LEU A 42 -14.55 -0.65 4.29
C LEU A 42 -15.59 0.38 3.88
N SER A 43 -16.34 0.18 2.80
CA SER A 43 -17.29 1.18 2.32
C SER A 43 -18.53 1.29 3.21
N SER A 44 -19.07 0.17 3.71
CA SER A 44 -20.42 0.15 4.29
C SER A 44 -20.58 -0.56 5.65
N GLN A 45 -19.69 -1.49 6.02
CA GLN A 45 -19.94 -2.33 7.20
C GLN A 45 -19.24 -1.83 8.47
N VAL A 46 -18.15 -1.09 8.33
CA VAL A 46 -17.38 -0.57 9.47
C VAL A 46 -17.37 0.95 9.49
N THR A 47 -17.30 1.52 10.70
CA THR A 47 -17.17 2.96 10.94
C THR A 47 -15.75 3.37 11.33
N LYS A 48 -14.97 2.41 11.85
CA LYS A 48 -13.62 2.60 12.35
C LYS A 48 -12.75 1.40 11.99
N VAL A 49 -11.48 1.65 11.71
CA VAL A 49 -10.48 0.66 11.31
C VAL A 49 -9.24 0.85 12.17
N ILE A 50 -8.75 -0.25 12.74
CA ILE A 50 -7.40 -0.36 13.26
C ILE A 50 -6.61 -1.10 12.19
N ASN A 51 -5.64 -0.40 11.60
CA ASN A 51 -4.81 -0.94 10.53
C ASN A 51 -3.61 -1.67 11.13
N ILE A 52 -3.36 -2.91 10.69
CA ILE A 52 -2.23 -3.73 11.17
C ILE A 52 -1.38 -4.14 9.96
N PRO A 53 -0.55 -3.23 9.41
CA PRO A 53 0.33 -3.55 8.30
C PRO A 53 1.54 -4.35 8.78
N VAL A 54 2.08 -5.21 7.91
CA VAL A 54 3.37 -5.85 8.14
C VAL A 54 4.48 -4.91 7.67
N MET A 55 5.58 -4.85 8.41
CA MET A 55 6.77 -4.10 8.03
C MET A 55 7.50 -4.81 6.87
N SER A 56 7.04 -4.59 5.64
CA SER A 56 7.59 -5.24 4.45
C SER A 56 7.79 -4.28 3.28
N ASN A 57 8.72 -4.64 2.40
CA ASN A 57 8.94 -3.92 1.15
C ASN A 57 7.90 -4.32 0.07
N SER A 58 7.71 -3.45 -0.91
CA SER A 58 7.10 -3.77 -2.20
C SER A 58 8.12 -3.51 -3.30
N THR A 59 8.30 -4.44 -4.23
CA THR A 59 9.24 -4.26 -5.35
C THR A 59 8.84 -3.15 -6.31
N THR A 60 7.55 -2.82 -6.39
CA THR A 60 6.99 -1.83 -7.32
C THR A 60 6.62 -0.52 -6.66
N ASN A 61 6.26 -0.54 -5.37
CA ASN A 61 5.84 0.65 -4.61
C ASN A 61 6.81 1.00 -3.46
N GLY A 62 7.94 0.30 -3.33
CA GLY A 62 8.95 0.54 -2.30
C GLY A 62 8.58 -0.09 -0.95
N ILE A 63 7.54 0.40 -0.28
CA ILE A 63 7.06 -0.15 1.00
C ILE A 63 5.61 -0.64 0.87
N ALA A 64 5.29 -1.75 1.53
CA ALA A 64 3.93 -2.28 1.66
C ALA A 64 3.36 -1.98 3.07
N GLY A 65 3.51 -0.72 3.50
CA GLY A 65 3.20 -0.25 4.86
C GLY A 65 1.73 0.14 5.08
N CYS A 66 1.49 1.09 5.99
CA CYS A 66 0.18 1.56 6.41
C CYS A 66 -0.68 2.03 5.24
N LEU A 67 -0.15 2.90 4.38
CA LEU A 67 -0.89 3.46 3.26
C LEU A 67 -1.21 2.38 2.21
N TYR A 68 -0.22 1.55 1.89
CA TYR A 68 -0.37 0.44 0.93
C TYR A 68 -1.42 -0.57 1.42
N ASN A 69 -1.35 -0.99 2.68
CA ASN A 69 -2.21 -2.03 3.26
C ASN A 69 -3.70 -1.67 3.21
N MET A 70 -4.02 -0.38 3.34
CA MET A 70 -5.41 0.11 3.28
C MET A 70 -5.90 0.39 1.86
N THR A 71 -5.02 0.39 0.85
CA THR A 71 -5.36 0.81 -0.51
C THR A 71 -5.36 -0.37 -1.48
N ILE A 72 -4.18 -0.87 -1.87
CA ILE A 72 -4.02 -1.86 -2.94
C ILE A 72 -4.88 -3.12 -2.71
N PRO A 73 -4.92 -3.73 -1.52
CA PRO A 73 -5.75 -4.92 -1.30
C PRO A 73 -7.26 -4.65 -1.25
N ASN A 74 -7.67 -3.38 -1.16
CA ASN A 74 -9.04 -2.97 -0.83
C ASN A 74 -9.80 -2.35 -2.01
N ILE A 75 -9.22 -2.36 -3.20
CA ILE A 75 -9.81 -1.87 -4.45
C ILE A 75 -9.80 -2.96 -5.52
N ASP A 76 -10.76 -2.92 -6.44
CA ASP A 76 -10.94 -3.93 -7.49
C ASP A 76 -9.98 -3.76 -8.67
N ASN A 77 -9.59 -2.53 -8.99
CA ASN A 77 -8.66 -2.18 -10.07
C ASN A 77 -7.20 -2.07 -9.60
N TRP A 78 -6.83 -2.74 -8.50
CA TRP A 78 -5.53 -2.66 -7.84
C TRP A 78 -4.32 -2.89 -8.76
N ARG A 79 -4.49 -3.70 -9.82
CA ARG A 79 -3.43 -4.01 -10.80
C ARG A 79 -2.86 -2.76 -11.45
N ARG A 80 -3.69 -1.72 -11.66
CA ARG A 80 -3.26 -0.42 -12.20
C ARG A 80 -2.26 0.30 -11.30
N PHE A 81 -2.30 0.03 -10.00
CA PHE A 81 -1.52 0.75 -9.00
C PHE A 81 -0.35 -0.07 -8.43
N ALA A 82 -0.37 -1.39 -8.61
CA ALA A 82 0.66 -2.31 -8.13
C ALA A 82 1.83 -2.55 -9.12
N LEU A 83 1.73 -2.13 -10.38
CA LEU A 83 2.75 -2.42 -11.41
C LEU A 83 3.91 -1.40 -11.47
N GLY A 84 3.91 -0.37 -10.63
CA GLY A 84 5.05 0.55 -10.47
C GLY A 84 5.34 1.51 -11.63
N THR A 85 4.62 1.42 -12.76
CA THR A 85 4.77 2.35 -13.90
C THR A 85 3.68 3.42 -13.90
N GLY A 86 4.06 4.67 -14.22
CA GLY A 86 3.13 5.81 -14.34
C GLY A 86 2.62 6.36 -13.00
N PHE A 87 1.30 6.59 -12.90
CA PHE A 87 0.63 7.16 -11.73
C PHE A 87 0.66 6.27 -10.46
N GLY A 88 1.17 5.03 -10.54
CA GLY A 88 0.92 3.97 -9.56
C GLY A 88 1.40 4.25 -8.13
N ALA A 89 2.62 4.76 -7.94
CA ALA A 89 3.11 5.08 -6.61
C ALA A 89 2.28 6.20 -5.96
N GLU A 90 2.27 7.39 -6.56
CA GLU A 90 1.54 8.56 -6.02
C GLU A 90 0.04 8.29 -5.83
N SER A 91 -0.56 7.43 -6.66
CA SER A 91 -1.97 7.04 -6.53
C SER A 91 -2.28 6.40 -5.18
N VAL A 92 -1.33 5.72 -4.51
CA VAL A 92 -1.55 5.16 -3.17
C VAL A 92 -1.98 6.24 -2.19
N ALA A 93 -1.29 7.39 -2.19
CA ALA A 93 -1.65 8.51 -1.32
C ALA A 93 -3.03 9.09 -1.70
N ILE A 94 -3.31 9.22 -3.00
CA ILE A 94 -4.60 9.75 -3.49
C ILE A 94 -5.75 8.82 -3.10
N ILE A 95 -5.60 7.51 -3.28
CA ILE A 95 -6.62 6.51 -2.90
C ILE A 95 -6.84 6.52 -1.39
N TYR A 96 -5.75 6.57 -0.60
CA TYR A 96 -5.85 6.61 0.86
C TYR A 96 -6.59 7.87 1.34
N SER A 97 -6.45 9.00 0.64
CA SER A 97 -7.14 10.25 1.00
C SER A 97 -8.67 10.17 0.88
N ASN A 98 -9.19 9.19 0.14
CA ASN A 98 -10.62 8.97 0.03
C ASN A 98 -11.27 8.80 1.42
N PRO A 99 -12.37 9.51 1.75
CA PRO A 99 -13.03 9.44 3.05
C PRO A 99 -13.47 8.04 3.48
N VAL A 100 -13.67 7.11 2.53
CA VAL A 100 -13.94 5.70 2.82
C VAL A 100 -12.81 5.06 3.64
N ILE A 101 -11.57 5.53 3.46
CA ILE A 101 -10.38 5.07 4.20
C ILE A 101 -10.00 6.11 5.27
N SER A 102 -9.65 7.33 4.87
CA SER A 102 -8.97 8.32 5.72
C SER A 102 -9.76 8.69 6.98
N GLN A 103 -11.09 8.72 6.93
CA GLN A 103 -11.93 9.04 8.09
C GLN A 103 -12.23 7.84 9.00
N LYS A 104 -11.95 6.62 8.51
CA LYS A 104 -12.21 5.38 9.25
C LYS A 104 -10.97 4.86 9.95
N VAL A 105 -9.78 5.01 9.38
CA VAL A 105 -8.53 4.58 10.04
C VAL A 105 -8.26 5.48 11.25
N VAL A 106 -8.25 4.89 12.45
CA VAL A 106 -8.05 5.63 13.71
C VAL A 106 -6.77 5.29 14.44
N LEU A 107 -6.16 4.16 14.10
CA LEU A 107 -4.90 3.70 14.67
C LEU A 107 -4.22 2.78 13.66
N ASN A 108 -2.90 2.92 13.54
CA ASN A 108 -2.04 2.01 12.80
C ASN A 108 -1.09 1.33 13.80
N VAL A 109 -1.02 0.00 13.74
CA VAL A 109 -0.12 -0.83 14.55
C VAL A 109 0.70 -1.69 13.57
N MET A 110 1.86 -1.20 13.18
CA MET A 110 2.74 -1.91 12.25
C MET A 110 3.45 -3.06 12.97
N ASP A 111 3.27 -4.26 12.43
CA ASP A 111 3.94 -5.48 12.86
C ASP A 111 5.34 -5.57 12.24
N GLY A 112 6.34 -5.30 13.06
CA GLY A 112 7.75 -5.51 12.76
C GLY A 112 8.37 -6.61 13.61
N LEU A 113 7.61 -7.62 14.05
CA LEU A 113 8.18 -8.79 14.73
C LEU A 113 9.13 -9.53 13.79
N MET A 114 8.63 -9.81 12.58
CA MET A 114 9.40 -10.31 11.44
C MET A 114 9.26 -9.31 10.29
N ALA A 115 10.31 -8.55 10.02
CA ALA A 115 10.32 -7.53 8.97
C ALA A 115 10.98 -8.06 7.70
N GLN A 116 10.48 -7.67 6.53
CA GLN A 116 11.01 -8.11 5.23
C GLN A 116 11.54 -6.93 4.41
N TYR A 117 12.83 -6.93 4.12
CA TYR A 117 13.49 -5.80 3.44
C TYR A 117 13.64 -5.96 1.93
N ALA A 118 13.39 -7.14 1.36
CA ALA A 118 13.47 -7.39 -0.08
C ALA A 118 12.49 -8.48 -0.57
N GLY A 119 12.26 -8.50 -1.89
CA GLY A 119 11.48 -9.55 -2.56
C GLY A 119 9.96 -9.48 -2.41
N GLY A 120 9.42 -8.47 -1.72
CA GLY A 120 7.98 -8.29 -1.59
C GLY A 120 7.24 -7.89 -2.88
N PRO A 121 5.90 -7.86 -2.88
CA PRO A 121 5.05 -7.89 -1.69
C PRO A 121 4.78 -9.29 -1.11
N GLU A 122 5.16 -10.36 -1.83
CA GLU A 122 5.03 -11.73 -1.33
C GLU A 122 6.03 -12.02 -0.21
N SER A 123 5.70 -12.98 0.66
CA SER A 123 6.59 -13.42 1.74
C SER A 123 7.82 -14.11 1.18
N GLN A 124 9.00 -13.60 1.54
CA GLN A 124 10.31 -14.11 1.13
C GLN A 124 11.19 -14.32 2.38
N PRO A 125 11.19 -15.53 2.96
CA PRO A 125 11.91 -15.82 4.21
C PRO A 125 13.40 -15.49 4.18
N ASN A 126 14.04 -15.59 3.00
CA ASN A 126 15.46 -15.27 2.82
C ASN A 126 15.78 -13.77 3.01
N PHE A 127 14.76 -12.92 2.96
CA PHE A 127 14.88 -11.47 3.15
C PHE A 127 14.09 -10.99 4.38
N ALA A 128 13.69 -11.92 5.25
CA ALA A 128 13.00 -11.64 6.49
C ALA A 128 13.99 -11.69 7.67
N LEU A 129 13.81 -10.81 8.64
CA LEU A 129 14.64 -10.76 9.85
C LEU A 129 13.79 -10.49 11.10
N HIS A 130 14.31 -10.92 12.24
CA HIS A 130 13.67 -10.75 13.54
C HIS A 130 13.95 -9.33 14.08
N HIS A 131 13.01 -8.40 13.89
CA HIS A 131 13.11 -7.01 14.38
C HIS A 131 12.42 -6.80 15.74
N ALA A 132 11.58 -7.74 16.18
CA ALA A 132 10.99 -7.79 17.51
C ALA A 132 10.27 -6.51 17.99
N THR A 133 9.73 -5.71 17.07
CA THR A 133 9.20 -4.39 17.42
C THR A 133 7.82 -4.19 16.82
N LEU A 134 6.89 -3.67 17.63
CA LEU A 134 5.62 -3.13 17.16
C LEU A 134 5.69 -1.61 17.14
N TYR A 135 5.29 -0.98 16.04
CA TYR A 135 5.15 0.46 15.96
C TYR A 135 3.68 0.84 16.00
N ALA A 136 3.31 1.83 16.81
CA ALA A 136 1.93 2.31 16.88
C ALA A 136 1.87 3.83 16.70
N SER A 137 0.96 4.29 15.83
CA SER A 137 0.73 5.71 15.60
C SER A 137 -0.66 5.96 15.02
N LYS A 138 -1.19 7.16 15.23
CA LYS A 138 -2.34 7.66 14.48
C LYS A 138 -1.94 8.18 13.10
N ASP A 139 -0.68 8.59 12.93
CA ASP A 139 -0.12 9.06 11.67
C ASP A 139 0.46 7.87 10.87
N PRO A 140 -0.19 7.46 9.76
CA PRO A 140 0.30 6.37 8.91
C PRO A 140 1.56 6.77 8.12
N VAL A 141 1.71 8.04 7.76
CA VAL A 141 2.83 8.56 6.96
C VAL A 141 4.12 8.53 7.79
N ALA A 142 4.02 8.92 9.06
CA ALA A 142 5.15 8.88 9.97
C ALA A 142 5.65 7.44 10.20
N LEU A 143 4.74 6.47 10.35
CA LEU A 143 5.10 5.05 10.47
C LEU A 143 5.78 4.53 9.21
N ASP A 144 5.20 4.79 8.04
CA ASP A 144 5.78 4.33 6.76
C ASP A 144 7.14 4.98 6.51
N THR A 145 7.33 6.23 6.93
CA THR A 145 8.62 6.93 6.87
C THR A 145 9.68 6.29 7.76
N VAL A 146 9.35 6.02 9.02
CA VAL A 146 10.26 5.35 9.97
C VAL A 146 10.60 3.95 9.49
N ALA A 147 9.59 3.22 9.00
CA ALA A 147 9.76 1.86 8.50
C ALA A 147 10.61 1.83 7.22
N LEU A 148 10.35 2.72 6.26
CA LEU A 148 11.10 2.83 5.02
C LEU A 148 12.59 3.10 5.27
N LYS A 149 12.90 4.04 6.18
CA LYS A 149 14.28 4.31 6.59
C LYS A 149 14.96 3.05 7.13
N ARG A 150 14.27 2.30 8.00
CA ARG A 150 14.81 1.07 8.58
C ARG A 150 14.98 -0.05 7.55
N LEU A 151 14.05 -0.19 6.61
CA LEU A 151 14.19 -1.11 5.47
C LEU A 151 15.42 -0.77 4.63
N ASP A 152 15.64 0.51 4.32
CA ASP A 152 16.81 0.96 3.55
C ASP A 152 18.14 0.73 4.32
N GLU A 153 18.15 0.87 5.64
CA GLU A 153 19.30 0.53 6.49
C GLU A 153 19.65 -0.97 6.38
N TRP A 154 18.66 -1.87 6.40
CA TRP A 154 18.88 -3.31 6.24
C TRP A 154 19.31 -3.68 4.82
N ARG A 155 18.67 -3.07 3.81
CA ARG A 155 19.03 -3.25 2.40
C ARG A 155 20.48 -2.87 2.15
N SER A 156 20.92 -1.74 2.69
CA SER A 156 22.30 -1.26 2.54
C SER A 156 23.33 -2.21 3.14
N LYS A 157 23.02 -2.83 4.30
CA LYS A 157 23.90 -3.84 4.92
C LYS A 157 24.10 -5.08 4.05
N GLU A 158 23.06 -5.45 3.31
CA GLU A 158 23.03 -6.61 2.42
C GLU A 158 23.34 -6.23 0.95
N ASN A 159 23.89 -5.03 0.71
CA ASN A 159 24.26 -4.49 -0.61
C ASN A 159 23.11 -4.35 -1.62
N PHE A 160 21.87 -4.20 -1.15
CA PHE A 160 20.71 -3.85 -1.97
C PHE A 160 20.57 -2.34 -2.17
N GLN A 161 20.03 -1.94 -3.33
CA GLN A 161 19.70 -0.55 -3.61
C GLN A 161 18.58 -0.03 -2.71
N PRO A 162 18.61 1.23 -2.25
CA PRO A 162 17.52 1.85 -1.51
C PRO A 162 16.20 1.87 -2.30
N ILE A 163 15.08 1.77 -1.60
CA ILE A 163 13.72 1.72 -2.17
C ILE A 163 12.95 3.03 -1.96
N GLY A 164 13.52 4.02 -1.27
CA GLY A 164 12.85 5.30 -1.00
C GLY A 164 12.30 6.01 -2.24
N ARG A 165 12.96 5.90 -3.41
CA ARG A 165 12.46 6.47 -4.67
C ARG A 165 11.17 5.80 -5.15
N LEU A 166 10.98 4.52 -4.89
CA LEU A 166 9.78 3.76 -5.28
C LEU A 166 8.60 4.07 -4.35
N ALA A 167 8.89 4.47 -3.12
CA ALA A 167 7.92 4.88 -2.11
C ALA A 167 7.63 6.39 -2.14
N SER A 168 7.67 7.04 -3.32
CA SER A 168 7.43 8.48 -3.48
C SER A 168 6.07 8.93 -2.91
N TYR A 169 5.11 8.01 -2.86
CA TYR A 169 3.78 8.24 -2.30
C TYR A 169 3.79 8.60 -0.82
N VAL A 170 4.81 8.21 -0.07
CA VAL A 170 4.96 8.60 1.34
C VAL A 170 5.13 10.12 1.43
N GLN A 171 5.94 10.69 0.53
CA GLN A 171 6.09 12.15 0.44
C GLN A 171 4.82 12.82 -0.14
N THR A 172 4.18 12.21 -1.13
CA THR A 172 2.91 12.72 -1.68
C THR A 172 1.83 12.78 -0.61
N ALA A 173 1.77 11.78 0.29
CA ALA A 173 0.82 11.73 1.39
C ALA A 173 0.96 12.94 2.34
N THR A 174 2.19 13.38 2.61
CA THR A 174 2.44 14.64 3.34
C THR A 174 1.87 15.85 2.59
N THR A 175 2.12 15.95 1.29
CA THR A 175 1.62 17.05 0.45
C THR A 175 0.09 17.15 0.42
N VAL A 176 -0.61 16.01 0.48
CA VAL A 176 -2.08 15.98 0.55
C VAL A 176 -2.65 16.01 1.98
N GLY A 177 -1.79 16.22 2.99
CA GLY A 177 -2.21 16.43 4.38
C GLY A 177 -2.65 15.17 5.14
N LEU A 178 -2.13 14.00 4.76
CA LEU A 178 -2.46 12.71 5.42
C LEU A 178 -1.60 12.40 6.66
N GLY A 179 -0.52 13.14 6.87
CA GLY A 179 0.45 12.92 7.93
C GLY A 179 1.77 13.61 7.61
N ASP A 180 2.84 13.24 8.30
CA ASP A 180 4.16 13.85 8.12
C ASP A 180 5.26 12.83 7.79
N SER A 181 6.04 13.13 6.75
CA SER A 181 7.21 12.36 6.32
C SER A 181 8.55 13.04 6.68
N ASP A 182 8.52 14.24 7.27
CA ASP A 182 9.72 14.91 7.73
C ASP A 182 10.21 14.27 9.03
N VAL A 183 11.34 13.56 8.94
CA VAL A 183 11.98 12.88 10.08
C VAL A 183 12.27 13.83 11.25
N SER A 184 12.50 15.12 11.00
CA SER A 184 12.72 16.11 12.08
C SER A 184 11.45 16.40 12.90
N ARG A 185 10.27 16.08 12.36
CA ARG A 185 8.96 16.27 12.98
C ARG A 185 8.38 14.97 13.55
N ILE A 186 9.07 13.84 13.37
CA ILE A 186 8.65 12.53 13.87
C ILE A 186 9.43 12.19 15.13
N GLU A 187 8.72 12.05 16.25
CA GLU A 187 9.30 11.61 17.53
C GLU A 187 8.99 10.11 17.77
N VAL A 188 10.02 9.27 17.84
CA VAL A 188 9.89 7.85 18.17
C VAL A 188 10.14 7.64 19.66
N LYS A 189 9.10 7.20 20.40
CA LYS A 189 9.19 6.87 21.83
C LYS A 189 9.14 5.36 22.04
N ASN A 190 10.15 4.84 22.71
CA ASN A 190 10.14 3.45 23.16
C ASN A 190 9.27 3.31 24.42
N VAL A 191 8.24 2.49 24.34
CA VAL A 191 7.37 2.15 25.47
C VAL A 191 7.86 0.81 26.03
N GLY A 192 8.90 0.87 26.85
CA GLY A 192 9.51 -0.31 27.47
C GLY A 192 10.84 0.03 28.14
N ARG A 193 10.88 -0.15 29.47
CA ARG A 193 12.07 -0.33 30.28
C ARG A 193 11.81 -1.48 31.23
#